data_AF-A0A2G2AZ40-F1
#
_entry.id   AF-A0A2G2AZ40-F1
#
_cell.length_a   1.000
_cell.length_b   1.000
_cell.length_c   1.000
_cell.angle_alpha   90.00
_cell.angle_beta   90.00
_cell.angle_gamma   90.00
#
_symmetry.space_group_name_H-M   'P 1'
#
loop_
_entity.id
_entity.type
_entity.pdbx_description
1 polymer ?
#
loop_
_entity_poly.entity_id
_entity_poly.type
_entity_poly.pdbx_seq_one_letter_code
_entity_poly.pdbx_strand_id
1 'polypeptide(L)'
;MSALNIKKGATSHSAYELRDPNSDVVEKHTLAVVVDNEAGVLARVIGLFAGRGYNIESLTVSEIDHESHQSRITIVTSGTPAVIDQIEAQLGRIV
;
A
#
# COMPACT_ATOMS: atom_id res chain seq x y z
N MET A 1 -22.52 19.07 9.74
CA MET A 1 -22.41 18.73 8.31
C MET A 1 -21.75 19.90 7.60
N SER A 2 -20.42 19.93 7.52
CA SER A 2 -19.69 21.01 6.87
C SER A 2 -19.56 20.68 5.38
N ALA A 3 -19.98 21.59 4.51
CA ALA A 3 -19.94 21.39 3.07
C ALA A 3 -18.51 21.58 2.54
N LEU A 4 -18.01 20.59 1.79
CA LEU A 4 -16.72 20.65 1.09
C LEU A 4 -16.81 21.64 -0.08
N ASN A 5 -16.02 22.71 -0.04
CA ASN A 5 -15.93 23.69 -1.11
C ASN A 5 -14.99 23.21 -2.23
N ILE A 6 -15.54 22.47 -3.20
CA ILE A 6 -14.80 22.03 -4.39
C ILE A 6 -14.87 23.13 -5.47
N LYS A 7 -13.71 23.63 -5.92
CA LYS A 7 -13.64 24.56 -7.06
C LYS A 7 -14.04 23.85 -8.35
N LYS A 8 -14.98 24.45 -9.09
CA LYS A 8 -15.50 23.95 -10.37
C LYS A 8 -14.41 24.06 -11.44
N GLY A 9 -13.83 22.93 -11.83
CA GLY A 9 -12.77 22.86 -12.85
C GLY A 9 -11.65 21.85 -12.61
N ALA A 10 -11.72 20.99 -11.59
CA ALA A 10 -10.76 19.91 -11.40
C ALA A 10 -10.90 18.86 -12.52
N THR A 11 -9.91 18.87 -13.40
CA THR A 11 -9.68 17.98 -14.54
C THR A 11 -9.72 16.51 -14.12
N SER A 12 -10.45 15.66 -14.86
CA SER A 12 -10.26 14.21 -15.08
C SER A 12 -9.73 13.31 -13.94
N HIS A 13 -9.91 13.66 -12.68
CA HIS A 13 -9.53 12.80 -11.56
C HIS A 13 -10.69 11.85 -11.28
N SER A 14 -10.37 10.56 -11.16
CA SER A 14 -11.36 9.52 -10.91
C SER A 14 -12.15 9.83 -9.64
N ALA A 15 -13.41 9.42 -9.54
CA ALA A 15 -14.24 9.65 -8.34
C ALA A 15 -13.65 9.02 -7.05
N TYR A 16 -12.60 8.20 -7.18
CA TYR A 16 -11.80 7.65 -6.08
C TYR A 16 -10.78 8.64 -5.49
N GLU A 17 -10.45 9.73 -6.19
CA GLU A 17 -9.43 10.72 -5.79
C GLU A 17 -9.98 11.85 -4.90
N LEU A 18 -11.17 11.64 -4.31
CA LEU A 18 -11.80 12.57 -3.38
C LEU A 18 -11.27 12.48 -1.94
N ARG A 19 -10.24 11.65 -1.71
CA ARG A 19 -9.63 11.49 -0.40
C ARG A 19 -8.67 12.64 -0.16
N ASP A 20 -8.77 13.28 1.00
CA ASP A 20 -7.80 14.29 1.42
C ASP A 20 -6.48 13.57 1.76
N PRO A 21 -5.38 13.79 0.99
CA PRO A 21 -4.09 13.15 1.26
C PRO A 21 -3.46 13.63 2.58
N ASN A 22 -3.96 14.71 3.17
CA ASN A 22 -3.51 15.23 4.46
C ASN A 22 -4.49 14.89 5.60
N SER A 23 -5.44 13.99 5.37
CA SER A 23 -6.32 13.50 6.42
C SER A 23 -5.51 12.73 7.47
N ASP A 24 -5.84 12.95 8.75
CA ASP A 24 -5.28 12.16 9.87
C ASP A 24 -6.15 10.93 10.21
N VAL A 25 -7.17 10.65 9.40
CA VAL A 25 -8.05 9.49 9.59
C VAL A 25 -7.30 8.22 9.21
N VAL A 26 -7.27 7.25 10.13
CA VAL A 26 -6.73 5.92 9.88
C VAL A 26 -7.71 5.14 9.01
N GLU A 27 -7.24 4.73 7.84
CA GLU A 27 -8.01 3.92 6.89
C GLU A 27 -7.35 2.56 6.69
N LYS A 28 -8.17 1.59 6.25
CA LYS A 28 -7.73 0.24 5.93
C LYS A 28 -7.38 0.14 4.45
N HIS A 29 -6.20 -0.36 4.15
CA HIS A 29 -5.65 -0.49 2.81
C HIS A 29 -5.23 -1.94 2.53
N THR A 30 -5.45 -2.37 1.30
CA THR A 30 -4.97 -3.64 0.78
C THR A 30 -3.93 -3.36 -0.30
N LEU A 31 -2.69 -3.75 -0.03
CA LEU A 31 -1.55 -3.58 -0.91
C LEU A 31 -1.28 -4.92 -1.62
N ALA A 32 -1.19 -4.90 -2.94
CA ALA A 32 -0.78 -6.04 -3.74
C ALA A 32 0.62 -5.76 -4.30
N VAL A 33 1.61 -6.49 -3.79
CA VAL A 33 3.02 -6.33 -4.17
C VAL A 33 3.42 -7.54 -5.00
N VAL A 34 3.87 -7.29 -6.23
CA VAL A 34 4.48 -8.32 -7.07
C VAL A 34 5.99 -8.29 -6.80
N VAL A 35 6.56 -9.46 -6.54
CA VAL A 35 7.96 -9.63 -6.18
C VAL A 35 8.55 -10.81 -6.91
N ASP A 36 9.86 -10.78 -7.15
CA ASP A 36 10.60 -11.95 -7.61
C ASP A 36 10.62 -13.02 -6.50
N ASN A 37 10.38 -14.27 -6.87
CA ASN A 37 10.24 -15.40 -5.95
C ASN A 37 11.61 -15.95 -5.53
N GLU A 38 12.40 -15.09 -4.88
CA GLU A 38 13.73 -15.42 -4.40
C GLU A 38 13.80 -15.55 -2.87
N ALA A 39 14.82 -16.29 -2.40
CA ALA A 39 15.04 -16.48 -0.97
C ALA A 39 15.27 -15.13 -0.25
N GLY A 40 14.51 -14.90 0.83
CA GLY A 40 14.66 -13.71 1.67
C GLY A 40 13.82 -12.50 1.27
N VAL A 41 13.15 -12.51 0.11
CA VAL A 41 12.24 -11.43 -0.32
C VAL A 41 11.13 -11.20 0.71
N LEU A 42 10.46 -12.27 1.15
CA LEU A 42 9.41 -12.18 2.18
C LEU A 42 9.95 -11.55 3.47
N ALA A 43 11.14 -11.97 3.93
CA ALA A 43 11.75 -11.42 5.15
C ALA A 43 12.07 -9.92 5.01
N ARG A 44 12.51 -9.46 3.83
CA ARG A 44 12.77 -8.03 3.56
C ARG A 44 11.46 -7.22 3.65
N VAL A 45 10.38 -7.71 3.04
CA VAL A 45 9.07 -7.07 3.07
C VAL A 45 8.56 -6.99 4.51
N ILE A 46 8.53 -8.10 5.27
CA ILE A 46 8.10 -8.07 6.67
C ILE A 46 9.00 -7.18 7.53
N GLY A 47 10.31 -7.20 7.30
CA GLY A 47 11.28 -6.38 8.01
C GLY A 47 11.02 -4.88 7.87
N LEU A 48 10.54 -4.42 6.72
CA LEU A 48 10.11 -3.03 6.51
C LEU A 48 8.96 -2.64 7.43
N PHE A 49 7.95 -3.51 7.56
CA PHE A 49 6.78 -3.27 8.41
C PHE A 49 7.17 -3.31 9.89
N ALA A 50 7.90 -4.36 10.30
CA ALA A 50 8.34 -4.52 11.69
C ALA A 50 9.27 -3.39 12.14
N GLY A 51 10.24 -3.00 11.31
CA GLY A 51 11.23 -1.98 11.63
C GLY A 51 10.66 -0.57 11.80
N ARG A 52 9.46 -0.31 11.27
CA ARG A 52 8.77 0.99 11.37
C ARG A 52 7.50 0.94 12.22
N GLY A 53 7.16 -0.22 12.77
CA GLY A 53 5.96 -0.41 13.57
C GLY A 53 4.65 -0.28 12.77
N TYR A 54 4.67 -0.60 11.48
CA TYR A 54 3.46 -0.63 10.66
C TYR A 54 2.62 -1.86 11.02
N ASN A 55 1.31 -1.67 11.18
CA ASN A 55 0.39 -2.74 11.54
C ASN A 55 0.10 -3.65 10.34
N ILE A 56 0.20 -4.96 10.51
CA ILE A 56 -0.25 -5.94 9.51
C ILE A 56 -1.48 -6.64 10.07
N GLU A 57 -2.64 -6.39 9.48
CA GLU A 57 -3.88 -7.08 9.84
C GLU A 57 -3.95 -8.48 9.21
N SER A 58 -3.50 -8.60 7.97
CA SER A 58 -3.37 -9.89 7.31
C SER A 58 -2.31 -9.84 6.22
N LEU A 59 -1.68 -10.98 5.97
CA LEU A 59 -0.72 -11.13 4.88
C LEU A 59 -0.89 -12.50 4.24
N THR A 60 -0.92 -12.53 2.92
CA THR A 60 -0.91 -13.76 2.13
C THR A 60 0.14 -13.69 1.03
N VAL A 61 0.71 -14.84 0.69
CA VAL A 61 1.70 -14.96 -0.37
C VAL A 61 1.26 -16.07 -1.31
N SER A 62 1.34 -15.82 -2.60
CA SER A 62 1.01 -16.81 -3.61
C SER A 62 1.91 -16.62 -4.82
N GLU A 63 2.45 -17.70 -5.33
CA GLU A 63 3.10 -17.71 -6.65
C GLU A 63 2.04 -17.38 -7.71
N ILE A 64 2.35 -16.44 -8.60
CA ILE A 64 1.42 -16.01 -9.66
C ILE A 64 1.85 -16.46 -11.04
N ASP A 65 3.15 -16.68 -11.25
CA ASP A 65 3.72 -17.18 -12.49
C ASP A 65 4.99 -17.98 -12.19
N HIS A 66 4.95 -19.26 -12.54
CA HIS A 66 6.04 -20.19 -12.31
C HIS A 66 7.19 -20.01 -13.31
N GLU A 67 6.90 -19.59 -14.54
CA GLU A 67 7.91 -19.43 -15.59
C GLU A 67 8.72 -18.14 -15.39
N SER A 68 8.07 -17.07 -14.93
CA SER A 68 8.75 -15.81 -14.58
C SER A 68 9.25 -15.74 -13.14
N HIS A 69 9.06 -16.81 -12.35
CA HIS A 69 9.41 -16.86 -10.92
C HIS A 69 8.86 -15.67 -10.14
N GLN A 70 7.58 -15.33 -10.32
CA GLN A 70 6.96 -14.20 -9.64
C GLN A 70 5.94 -14.63 -8.60
N SER A 71 5.96 -13.93 -7.47
CA SER A 71 5.01 -14.10 -6.37
C SER A 71 4.26 -12.79 -6.11
N ARG A 72 3.03 -12.91 -5.63
CA ARG A 72 2.23 -11.79 -5.13
C ARG A 72 2.09 -11.89 -3.63
N ILE A 73 2.45 -10.82 -2.94
CA ILE A 73 2.21 -10.61 -1.52
C ILE A 73 1.01 -9.66 -1.40
N THR A 74 -0.06 -10.12 -0.76
CA THR A 74 -1.21 -9.27 -0.43
C THR A 74 -1.14 -8.91 1.04
N ILE A 75 -1.05 -7.62 1.34
CA ILE A 75 -0.91 -7.09 2.70
C ILE A 75 -2.10 -6.21 3.01
N VAL A 76 -2.76 -6.48 4.12
CA VAL A 76 -3.83 -5.64 4.64
C VAL A 76 -3.28 -4.90 5.85
N THR A 77 -3.29 -3.58 5.79
CA THR A 77 -2.72 -2.68 6.80
C THR A 77 -3.70 -1.55 7.09
N SER A 78 -3.53 -0.91 8.24
CA SER A 78 -4.24 0.31 8.61
C SER A 78 -3.24 1.42 8.90
N GLY A 79 -3.52 2.62 8.40
CA GLY A 79 -2.65 3.79 8.56
C GLY A 79 -3.31 5.07 8.10
N THR A 80 -2.70 6.22 8.42
CA THR A 80 -3.07 7.49 7.80
C THR A 80 -2.59 7.50 6.34
N PRO A 81 -3.21 8.29 5.45
CA PRO A 81 -2.75 8.47 4.07
C PRO A 81 -1.23 8.68 3.95
N ALA A 82 -0.65 9.56 4.77
CA ALA A 82 0.80 9.80 4.78
C ALA A 82 1.65 8.56 5.13
N VAL A 83 1.16 7.70 6.03
CA VAL A 83 1.81 6.42 6.37
C VAL A 83 1.70 5.43 5.22
N ILE A 84 0.54 5.35 4.56
CA ILE A 84 0.33 4.48 3.41
C ILE A 84 1.25 4.89 2.25
N ASP A 85 1.32 6.17 1.92
CA ASP A 85 2.23 6.70 0.90
C ASP A 85 3.69 6.36 1.22
N GLN A 86 4.07 6.44 2.49
CA GLN A 86 5.41 6.04 2.93
C GLN A 86 5.64 4.53 2.75
N ILE A 87 4.66 3.69 3.07
CA ILE A 87 4.75 2.24 2.87
C ILE A 87 4.93 1.93 1.38
N GLU A 88 4.11 2.52 0.50
CA GLU A 88 4.22 2.34 -0.96
C GLU A 88 5.58 2.78 -1.48
N ALA A 89 6.06 3.97 -1.08
CA ALA A 89 7.35 4.49 -1.49
C ALA A 89 8.53 3.63 -1.01
N GLN A 90 8.42 2.97 0.15
CA GLN A 90 9.47 2.08 0.66
C GLN A 90 9.39 0.69 -0.01
N LEU A 91 8.19 0.16 -0.25
CA LEU A 91 7.99 -1.08 -0.99
C LEU A 91 8.51 -0.97 -2.43
N GLY A 92 8.31 0.17 -3.10
CA GLY A 92 8.85 0.42 -4.44
C GLY A 92 10.39 0.48 -4.52
N ARG A 93 11.09 0.49 -3.37
CA ARG A 93 12.56 0.38 -3.30
C ARG A 93 13.04 -1.04 -3.03
N ILE A 94 12.15 -1.94 -2.61
CA ILE A 94 12.47 -3.35 -2.44
C ILE A 94 12.37 -3.97 -3.83
N VAL A 95 13.55 -4.16 -4.44
CA VAL A 95 13.78 -5.00 -5.62
C VAL A 95 13.39 -6.45 -5.35
#